data_AF-A0A1G2Y888-F1
#
_entry.id   AF-A0A1G2Y888-F1
#
_cell.length_a   1.000
_cell.length_b   1.000
_cell.length_c   1.000
_cell.angle_alpha   90.00
_cell.angle_beta   90.00
_cell.angle_gamma   90.00
#
_symmetry.space_group_name_H-M   'P 1'
#
loop_
_entity.id
_entity.type
_entity.pdbx_description
1 polymer ?
#
loop_
_entity_poly.entity_id
_entity_poly.type
_entity_poly.pdbx_seq_one_letter_code
_entity_poly.pdbx_strand_id
1 'polypeptide(L)' 'MHFLEETRKWLAEITEIALLLIALGVAVEIIFGDAVPFFGKTVTNLTVLLNTLGDNGLVGLIALGI' A
#
# COMPACT_ATOMS: atom_id res chain seq x y z
N MET A 1 10.78 6.33 28.50
CA MET A 1 10.34 6.69 27.13
C MET A 1 10.97 5.82 26.04
N HIS A 2 12.07 5.11 26.33
CA HIS A 2 12.76 4.23 25.37
C HIS A 2 11.88 3.15 24.70
N PHE A 3 10.99 2.50 25.47
CA PHE A 3 10.10 1.46 24.95
C PHE A 3 9.17 1.94 23.81
N LEU A 4 8.69 3.19 23.86
CA LEU A 4 7.83 3.75 22.81
C LEU A 4 8.61 4.04 21.53
N GLU A 5 9.86 4.47 21.66
CA GLU A 5 10.75 4.71 20.52
C GLU A 5 11.11 3.40 19.81
N GLU A 6 11.42 2.37 20.59
CA GLU A 6 11.72 1.02 20.06
C GLU A 6 10.50 0.40 19.37
N THR A 7 9.33 0.50 19.99
CA THR A 7 8.06 0.03 19.37
C THR A 7 7.75 0.80 18.09
N ARG A 8 7.92 2.13 18.08
CA ARG A 8 7.73 2.95 16.87
C ARG A 8 8.69 2.53 15.76
N LYS A 9 9.96 2.27 16.10
CA LYS A 9 10.96 1.84 15.13
C LYS A 9 10.58 0.50 14.50
N TRP A 10 10.19 -0.48 15.32
CA TRP A 10 9.76 -1.79 14.82
C TRP A 10 8.52 -1.72 13.92
N LEU A 11 7.53 -0.90 14.28
CA LEU A 11 6.35 -0.67 13.44
C LEU A 11 6.72 -0.01 12.11
N ALA A 12 7.66 0.93 12.11
CA ALA A 12 8.13 1.57 10.89
C ALA A 12 8.80 0.55 9.95
N GLU A 13 9.70 -0.29 10.48
CA GLU A 13 10.39 -1.33 9.72
C GLU A 13 9.41 -2.36 9.13
N ILE A 14 8.41 -2.79 9.90
CA ILE A 14 7.38 -3.71 9.39
C ILE A 14 6.52 -3.04 8.31
N THR A 15 6.17 -1.77 8.51
CA THR A 15 5.39 -1.03 7.52
C THR A 15 6.18 -0.91 6.22
N GLU A 16 7.48 -0.65 6.29
CA GLU A 16 8.36 -0.60 5.12
C GLU A 16 8.39 -1.96 4.39
N ILE A 17 8.56 -3.06 5.11
CA ILE A 17 8.50 -4.41 4.53
C ILE A 17 7.13 -4.68 3.89
N ALA A 18 6.04 -4.31 4.55
CA ALA A 18 4.68 -4.48 4.03
C ALA A 18 4.48 -3.68 2.73
N LEU A 19 4.97 -2.45 2.65
CA LEU A 19 4.92 -1.62 1.45
C LEU A 19 5.72 -2.24 0.29
N LEU A 20 6.91 -2.79 0.57
CA LEU A 20 7.69 -3.53 -0.43
C LEU A 20 6.95 -4.76 -0.94
N LEU A 21 6.27 -5.49 -0.06
CA LEU A 21 5.45 -6.65 -0.45
C LEU A 21 4.24 -6.25 -1.32
N ILE A 22 3.61 -5.10 -1.03
CA ILE A 22 2.54 -4.56 -1.90
C ILE A 22 3.10 -4.23 -3.28
N ALA A 23 4.24 -3.56 -3.36
CA ALA A 23 4.88 -3.24 -4.63
C ALA A 23 5.24 -4.50 -5.44
N LEU A 24 5.76 -5.53 -4.77
CA LEU A 24 6.00 -6.84 -5.37
C LEU A 24 4.70 -7.47 -5.87
N GLY A 25 3.63 -7.43 -5.08
CA GLY A 25 2.32 -7.97 -5.45
C GLY A 25 1.75 -7.33 -6.72
N VAL A 26 1.85 -6.00 -6.82
CA VAL A 26 1.49 -5.25 -8.03
C VAL A 26 2.30 -5.73 -9.24
N ALA A 27 3.61 -5.83 -9.12
CA ALA A 27 4.47 -6.27 -10.23
C ALA A 27 4.14 -7.71 -10.68
N VAL A 28 3.91 -8.61 -9.72
CA VAL A 28 3.57 -10.02 -9.97
C VAL A 28 2.22 -10.16 -10.66
N GLU A 29 1.18 -9.47 -10.17
CA GLU A 29 -0.16 -9.48 -10.77
C GLU A 29 -0.15 -8.89 -12.19
N ILE A 30 0.64 -7.85 -12.46
CA ILE A 30 0.77 -7.29 -13.82
C ILE A 30 1.36 -8.32 -14.80
N ILE A 31 2.34 -9.11 -14.36
CA ILE A 31 3.03 -10.09 -15.23
C ILE A 31 2.21 -11.36 -15.43
N PHE A 32 1.62 -11.88 -14.35
CA PHE A 32 1.01 -13.21 -14.32
C PHE A 32 -0.53 -13.19 -14.23
N GLY A 33 -1.13 -12.02 -14.02
CA GLY A 33 -2.58 -11.84 -13.84
C GLY A 33 -3.07 -12.13 -12.43
N ASP A 34 -4.39 -12.13 -12.26
CA ASP A 34 -5.06 -12.22 -10.95
C ASP A 34 -5.01 -13.61 -10.28
N ALA A 35 -4.66 -14.65 -11.03
CA ALA A 35 -4.68 -16.04 -10.53
C ALA A 35 -3.43 -16.41 -9.69
N VAL A 36 -2.61 -15.43 -9.30
CA VAL A 36 -1.40 -15.66 -8.51
C VAL A 36 -1.74 -15.84 -7.02
N PRO A 37 -1.26 -16.92 -6.36
CA PRO A 37 -1.44 -17.09 -4.93
C PRO A 37 -0.87 -15.92 -4.12
N PHE A 38 -1.55 -15.55 -3.04
CA PHE A 38 -1.18 -14.48 -2.08
C PHE A 38 -1.12 -13.04 -2.63
N PHE A 39 -0.90 -12.84 -3.93
CA PHE A 39 -0.76 -11.52 -4.56
C PHE A 39 -1.88 -11.17 -5.55
N GLY A 40 -2.82 -12.08 -5.84
CA GLY A 40 -3.94 -11.79 -6.73
C GLY A 40 -4.84 -10.65 -6.21
N LYS A 41 -5.35 -9.83 -7.13
CA LYS A 41 -6.23 -8.67 -6.89
C LYS A 41 -5.60 -7.51 -6.11
N THR A 42 -4.29 -7.51 -5.89
CA THR A 42 -3.55 -6.38 -5.31
C THR A 42 -3.79 -5.08 -6.08
N VAL A 43 -3.68 -5.11 -7.42
CA VAL A 43 -3.94 -3.94 -8.28
C VAL A 43 -5.39 -3.52 -8.17
N THR A 44 -6.32 -4.47 -8.27
CA THR A 44 -7.76 -4.19 -8.13
C THR A 44 -8.09 -3.53 -6.79
N ASN A 45 -7.57 -4.07 -5.68
CA ASN A 45 -7.82 -3.52 -4.34
C ASN A 45 -7.25 -2.10 -4.20
N LEU A 46 -6.04 -1.86 -4.72
CA LEU A 46 -5.44 -0.53 -4.75
C LEU A 46 -6.27 0.45 -5.57
N THR A 47 -6.72 0.07 -6.77
CA THR A 47 -7.57 0.92 -7.61
C THR A 47 -8.89 1.24 -6.92
N VAL A 48 -9.54 0.28 -6.26
CA VAL A 48 -10.78 0.52 -5.49
C VAL A 48 -10.55 1.51 -4.36
N LEU A 49 -9.45 1.37 -3.60
CA LEU A 49 -9.09 2.31 -2.54
C LEU A 49 -8.86 3.70 -3.11
N LEU A 50 -8.03 3.83 -4.16
CA LEU A 50 -7.72 5.12 -4.78
C LEU A 50 -8.96 5.80 -5.35
N ASN A 51 -9.87 5.06 -5.97
CA ASN A 51 -11.15 5.60 -6.44
C ASN A 51 -11.98 6.12 -5.26
N THR A 52 -12.08 5.35 -4.17
CA THR A 52 -12.80 5.80 -2.96
C THR A 52 -12.19 7.09 -2.40
N LEU A 53 -10.87 7.20 -2.35
CA LEU A 53 -10.21 8.41 -1.87
C LEU A 53 -10.34 9.58 -2.87
N GLY A 54 -10.35 9.29 -4.17
CA GLY A 54 -10.55 10.27 -5.24
C GLY A 54 -11.95 10.85 -5.26
N ASP A 55 -12.97 10.01 -5.09
CA ASP A 55 -14.38 10.39 -5.03
C ASP A 55 -14.68 11.28 -3.82
N ASN A 56 -13.95 11.08 -2.71
CA ASN A 56 -14.00 11.94 -1.53
C ASN A 56 -13.13 13.21 -1.65
N GLY A 57 -12.51 13.46 -2.81
CA GLY A 57 -11.65 14.61 -3.05
C GLY A 57 -10.30 14.58 -2.32
N LEU A 58 -10.02 13.54 -1.51
CA LEU A 58 -8.80 13.44 -0.72
C LEU A 58 -7.56 13.34 -1.61
N VAL A 59 -7.64 12.57 -2.71
CA VAL A 59 -6.51 12.45 -3.66
C VAL A 59 -6.18 13.80 -4.29
N GLY A 60 -7.20 14.61 -4.62
CA GLY A 60 -7.00 15.96 -5.16
C GLY A 60 -6.30 16.89 -4.16
N LEU A 61 -6.68 16.83 -2.88
CA LEU A 61 -6.02 17.60 -1.83
C LEU A 61 -4.56 17.17 -1.61
N ILE A 62 -4.29 15.87 -1.62
CA ILE A 62 -2.91 15.35 -1.52
C ILE A 62 -2.07 15.85 -2.70
N ALA A 63 -2.58 15.74 -3.93
CA ALA A 63 -1.86 16.15 -5.15
C ALA A 63 -1.47 17.64 -5.20
N LEU A 64 -2.16 18.51 -4.45
CA LEU A 64 -1.80 19.92 -4.31
C LEU A 64 -0.75 20.18 -3.21
N GLY A 65 -0.64 19.27 -2.24
CA GLY A 65 0.23 19.42 -1.08
C GLY A 65 1.63 18.81 -1.22
N ILE A 66 1.85 17.98 -2.24
CA ILE A 66 3.16 17.47 -2.69
C ILE A 66 3.61 18.24 -3.94
#